data_AF-A0AAU8A5Y5-F1
#
_entry.id   AF-A0AAU8A5Y5-F1
#
_cell.length_a   1.000
_cell.length_b   1.000
_cell.length_c   1.000
_cell.angle_alpha   90.00
_cell.angle_beta   90.00
_cell.angle_gamma   90.00
#
_symmetry.space_group_name_H-M   'P 1'
#
loop_
_entity.id
_entity.type
_entity.pdbx_description
1 polymer ?
#
loop_
_entity_poly.entity_id
_entity_poly.type
_entity_poly.pdbx_seq_one_letter_code
_entity_poly.pdbx_strand_id
1 'polypeptide(L)'
;MPPESIHIELLHFDDNPIGKEREYGVTEDAAKQFIANTKASVNKRKGEFENYYSAEGCASVNKKTGNIRTAYKENEFTDSVKAMREVLKKYGG
;
A
#
# COMPACT_ATOMS: atom_id res chain seq x y z
N MET A 1 2.53 -9.73 -9.69
CA MET A 1 1.36 -10.61 -9.52
C MET A 1 0.12 -9.74 -9.67
N PRO A 2 -1.00 -10.25 -10.19
CA PRO A 2 -2.25 -9.50 -10.14
C PRO A 2 -2.55 -9.15 -8.68
N PRO A 3 -3.13 -7.97 -8.41
CA PRO A 3 -3.39 -7.57 -7.05
C PRO A 3 -4.34 -8.55 -6.37
N GLU A 4 -4.04 -8.90 -5.12
CA GLU A 4 -4.90 -9.77 -4.34
C GLU A 4 -6.25 -9.07 -4.08
N SER A 5 -7.36 -9.77 -4.35
CA SER A 5 -8.69 -9.24 -4.11
C SER A 5 -8.93 -9.08 -2.61
N ILE A 6 -9.01 -7.85 -2.14
CA ILE A 6 -9.28 -7.52 -0.74
C ILE A 6 -10.53 -6.64 -0.63
N HIS A 7 -11.25 -6.78 0.48
CA HIS A 7 -12.41 -5.94 0.78
C HIS A 7 -11.95 -4.54 1.22
N ILE A 8 -11.72 -3.65 0.27
CA ILE A 8 -11.20 -2.29 0.47
C ILE A 8 -12.06 -1.49 1.47
N GLU A 9 -13.38 -1.69 1.45
CA GLU A 9 -14.33 -1.01 2.34
C GLU A 9 -14.14 -1.38 3.82
N LEU A 10 -13.67 -2.60 4.09
CA LEU A 10 -13.41 -3.10 5.45
C LEU A 10 -12.02 -2.69 5.97
N LEU A 11 -11.19 -2.09 5.11
CA LEU A 11 -9.86 -1.66 5.50
C LEU A 11 -9.95 -0.37 6.29
N HIS A 12 -9.25 -0.31 7.41
CA HIS A 12 -9.11 0.89 8.22
C HIS A 12 -7.64 1.12 8.57
N PHE A 13 -7.26 2.37 8.81
CA PHE A 13 -5.96 2.60 9.43
C PHE A 13 -5.93 1.96 10.81
N ASP A 14 -4.79 1.36 11.17
CA ASP A 14 -4.62 0.81 12.52
C ASP A 14 -4.74 1.96 13.54
N ASP A 15 -5.69 1.84 14.47
CA ASP A 15 -5.99 2.88 15.47
C ASP A 15 -4.84 3.07 16.48
N ASN A 16 -3.81 2.21 16.41
CA ASN A 16 -2.62 2.30 17.22
C ASN A 16 -1.54 3.07 16.44
N PRO A 17 -1.32 4.37 16.72
CA PRO A 17 -0.26 5.14 16.08
C PRO A 17 1.09 4.62 16.59
N ILE A 18 1.63 3.56 15.98
CA ILE A 18 2.99 3.12 16.23
C ILE A 18 3.90 4.08 15.47
N GLY A 19 4.05 5.27 16.05
CA GLY A 19 5.01 6.27 15.63
C GLY A 19 4.58 6.99 14.35
N LYS A 20 4.14 8.23 14.54
CA LYS A 20 4.09 9.24 13.47
C LYS A 20 3.23 8.89 12.25
N GLU A 21 2.23 8.00 12.32
CA GLU A 21 1.38 7.54 11.20
C GLU A 21 0.48 8.62 10.51
N ARG A 22 0.78 9.90 10.70
CA ARG A 22 0.43 10.98 9.75
C ARG A 22 1.64 11.49 8.93
N GLU A 23 2.78 10.79 8.93
CA GLU A 23 4.08 11.30 8.43
C GLU A 23 4.04 11.73 6.96
N TYR A 24 3.08 11.23 6.17
CA TYR A 24 2.95 11.50 4.73
C TYR A 24 1.63 12.20 4.33
N GLY A 25 0.78 12.57 5.30
CA GLY A 25 -0.47 13.31 5.03
C GLY A 25 -1.45 12.58 4.08
N VAL A 26 -1.49 11.24 4.14
CA VAL A 26 -2.44 10.42 3.38
C VAL A 26 -3.64 10.09 4.26
N THR A 27 -4.85 10.36 3.76
CA THR A 27 -6.12 10.01 4.43
C THR A 27 -6.50 8.56 4.15
N GLU A 28 -7.40 7.99 4.96
CA GLU A 28 -7.87 6.61 4.77
C GLU A 28 -8.49 6.43 3.39
N ASP A 29 -9.30 7.40 2.96
CA ASP A 29 -9.92 7.45 1.65
C ASP A 29 -8.87 7.43 0.51
N ALA A 30 -7.81 8.22 0.62
CA ALA A 30 -6.72 8.21 -0.34
C ALA A 30 -5.96 6.87 -0.37
N ALA A 31 -5.74 6.26 0.80
CA ALA A 31 -5.12 4.94 0.87
C ALA A 31 -6.02 3.86 0.22
N LYS A 32 -7.33 3.92 0.45
CA LYS A 32 -8.32 3.06 -0.21
C LYS A 32 -8.33 3.27 -1.73
N GLN A 33 -8.24 4.51 -2.20
CA GLN A 33 -8.11 4.83 -3.62
C GLN A 33 -6.84 4.21 -4.23
N PHE A 34 -5.70 4.25 -3.53
CA PHE A 34 -4.47 3.60 -4.02
C PHE A 34 -4.61 2.07 -4.13
N ILE A 35 -5.35 1.44 -3.22
CA ILE A 35 -5.63 0.01 -3.27
C ILE A 35 -6.63 -0.30 -4.41
N ALA A 36 -7.63 0.55 -4.61
CA ALA A 36 -8.62 0.40 -5.69
C ALA A 36 -7.99 0.56 -7.08
N ASN A 37 -7.10 1.54 -7.24
CA ASN A 37 -6.36 1.81 -8.48
C ASN A 37 -5.04 1.04 -8.58
N THR A 38 -4.88 0.01 -7.75
CA THR A 38 -3.65 -0.78 -7.73
C THR A 38 -3.48 -1.54 -9.04
N LYS A 39 -2.24 -1.54 -9.56
CA LYS A 39 -1.88 -2.30 -10.76
C LYS A 39 -1.11 -3.58 -10.42
N ALA A 40 -0.49 -3.61 -9.25
CA ALA A 40 0.26 -4.75 -8.77
C ALA A 40 0.20 -4.80 -7.24
N SER A 41 0.25 -6.00 -6.69
CA SER A 41 0.51 -6.20 -5.26
C SER A 41 1.77 -7.04 -5.04
N VAL A 42 2.42 -6.80 -3.89
CA VAL A 42 3.56 -7.59 -3.45
C VAL A 42 3.39 -8.05 -2.01
N ASN A 43 3.47 -9.36 -1.84
CA ASN A 43 3.57 -10.02 -0.56
C ASN A 43 4.88 -9.68 0.14
N LYS A 44 4.80 -9.08 1.32
CA LYS A 44 5.91 -8.86 2.25
C LYS A 44 5.82 -9.79 3.45
N ARG A 45 7.00 -10.07 4.02
CA ARG A 45 7.17 -10.78 5.31
C ARG A 45 6.41 -12.12 5.36
N LYS A 46 6.72 -13.04 4.43
CA LYS A 46 6.06 -14.35 4.27
C LYS A 46 4.53 -14.28 4.08
N GLY A 47 4.01 -13.20 3.50
CA GLY A 47 2.57 -13.02 3.24
C GLY A 47 1.78 -12.43 4.42
N GLU A 48 2.46 -11.95 5.46
CA GLU A 48 1.82 -11.22 6.56
C GLU A 48 1.32 -9.84 6.11
N PHE A 49 2.04 -9.21 5.19
CA PHE A 49 1.69 -7.90 4.64
C PHE A 49 1.54 -7.98 3.13
N GLU A 50 0.60 -7.21 2.60
CA GLU A 50 0.42 -7.01 1.17
C GLU A 50 0.58 -5.53 0.87
N ASN A 51 1.50 -5.21 -0.03
CA ASN A 51 1.66 -3.85 -0.51
C ASN A 51 0.92 -3.70 -1.84
N TYR A 52 0.02 -2.74 -1.93
CA TYR A 52 -0.72 -2.37 -3.12
C TYR A 52 -0.10 -1.14 -3.76
N TYR A 53 0.19 -1.23 -5.05
CA TYR A 53 0.90 -0.21 -5.82
C TYR A 53 0.02 0.33 -6.94
N SER A 54 -0.32 1.61 -6.84
CA SER A 54 -1.01 2.37 -7.88
C SER A 54 -0.08 3.42 -8.50
N ALA A 55 -0.59 4.12 -9.52
CA ALA A 55 0.11 5.27 -10.10
C ALA A 55 0.16 6.46 -9.12
N GLU A 56 -0.86 6.62 -8.28
CA GLU A 56 -1.03 7.78 -7.38
C GLU A 56 -0.29 7.59 -6.04
N GLY A 57 -0.05 6.34 -5.65
CA GLY A 57 0.54 6.00 -4.36
C GLY A 57 0.62 4.50 -4.08
N CYS A 58 1.11 4.19 -2.89
CA CYS A 58 1.22 2.83 -2.39
C CYS A 58 0.55 2.73 -1.01
N ALA A 59 -0.14 1.63 -0.74
CA ALA A 59 -0.68 1.31 0.57
C ALA A 59 -0.22 -0.07 1.03
N SER A 60 0.20 -0.19 2.29
CA SER A 60 0.58 -1.45 2.93
C SER A 60 -0.54 -1.92 3.84
N VAL A 61 -1.07 -3.11 3.56
CA VAL A 61 -2.15 -3.72 4.34
C VAL A 61 -1.62 -4.93 5.09
N ASN A 62 -1.98 -5.03 6.36
CA ASN A 62 -1.76 -6.22 7.15
C ASN A 62 -2.88 -7.22 6.87
N LYS A 63 -2.53 -8.36 6.25
CA LYS A 63 -3.53 -9.38 5.91
C LYS A 63 -4.07 -10.15 7.11
N LYS A 64 -3.37 -10.11 8.27
CA LYS A 64 -3.85 -10.74 9.50
C LYS A 64 -4.94 -9.94 10.19
N THR A 65 -4.81 -8.61 10.20
CA THR A 65 -5.77 -7.73 10.88
C THR A 65 -6.76 -7.09 9.92
N GLY A 66 -6.46 -7.04 8.63
CA GLY A 66 -7.25 -6.29 7.66
C GLY A 66 -7.05 -4.77 7.73
N ASN A 67 -5.97 -4.30 8.38
CA ASN A 67 -5.74 -2.87 8.58
C ASN A 67 -4.67 -2.33 7.63
N ILE A 68 -4.87 -1.10 7.17
CA ILE A 68 -3.86 -0.31 6.47
C ILE A 68 -2.86 0.14 7.51
N ARG A 69 -1.60 -0.26 7.33
CA ARG A 69 -0.53 0.10 8.25
C ARG A 69 0.14 1.40 7.84
N THR A 70 0.41 1.57 6.55
CA THR A 70 1.02 2.81 6.04
C THR A 70 0.58 3.06 4.61
N ALA A 71 0.52 4.33 4.22
CA ALA A 71 0.28 4.73 2.84
C ALA A 71 1.16 5.93 2.47
N TYR A 72 1.60 5.95 1.21
CA TYR A 72 2.55 6.93 0.67
C TYR A 72 2.01 7.45 -0.67
N LYS A 73 2.09 8.76 -0.88
CA LYS A 73 1.84 9.37 -2.20
C LYS A 73 3.06 9.21 -3.09
N GLU A 74 2.85 9.39 -4.39
CA GLU A 74 3.95 9.31 -5.34
C GLU A 74 5.12 10.28 -5.08
N ASN A 75 4.84 11.44 -4.49
CA ASN A 75 5.87 12.43 -4.19
C ASN A 75 6.73 12.06 -2.97
N GLU A 76 6.25 11.16 -2.11
CA GLU A 76 6.96 10.69 -0.91
C GLU A 76 7.82 9.44 -1.18
N PHE A 77 7.93 9.10 -2.46
CA PHE A 77 8.67 7.98 -2.97
C PHE A 77 10.18 8.25 -2.95
N THR A 78 10.82 8.08 -1.79
CA THR A 78 12.29 8.08 -1.61
C THR A 78 12.96 6.85 -2.26
N ASP A 79 14.27 6.64 -2.10
CA ASP A 79 15.03 5.52 -2.72
C ASP A 79 14.41 4.12 -2.52
N SER A 80 13.63 3.92 -1.45
CA SER A 80 12.84 2.70 -1.22
C SER A 80 11.81 2.42 -2.34
N VAL A 81 11.49 3.43 -3.15
CA VAL A 81 10.48 3.40 -4.21
C VAL A 81 11.07 3.33 -5.62
N LYS A 82 12.37 3.57 -5.80
CA LYS A 82 13.06 3.08 -7.00
C LYS A 82 12.88 1.57 -7.16
N ALA A 83 12.93 0.85 -6.03
CA ALA A 83 12.56 -0.57 -6.00
C ALA A 83 11.10 -0.82 -6.42
N MET A 84 10.14 0.07 -6.10
CA MET A 84 8.76 -0.10 -6.61
C MET A 84 8.65 0.17 -8.11
N ARG A 85 9.38 1.14 -8.68
CA ARG A 85 9.39 1.34 -10.14
C ARG A 85 9.93 0.11 -10.86
N GLU A 86 10.88 -0.58 -10.25
CA GLU A 86 11.41 -1.84 -10.74
C GLU A 86 10.39 -2.98 -10.62
N VAL A 87 9.66 -3.07 -9.51
CA VAL A 87 8.54 -4.02 -9.32
C VAL A 87 7.43 -3.75 -10.34
N LEU A 88 6.96 -2.51 -10.48
CA LEU A 88 5.94 -2.13 -11.47
C LEU A 88 6.40 -2.41 -12.90
N LYS A 89 7.68 -2.17 -13.24
CA LYS A 89 8.24 -2.58 -14.55
C LYS A 89 8.30 -4.10 -14.72
N LYS A 90 8.63 -4.86 -13.66
CA LYS A 90 8.73 -6.32 -13.71
C LYS A 90 7.39 -7.02 -13.86
N TYR A 91 6.32 -6.40 -13.38
CA TYR A 91 4.99 -7.02 -13.31
C TYR A 91 3.91 -6.29 -14.12
N GLY A 92 4.22 -5.13 -14.71
CA GLY A 92 3.32 -4.35 -15.56
C GLY A 92 3.50 -4.59 -17.07
N GLY A 93 4.12 -5.71 -17.46
CA GLY A 93 4.28 -6.17 -18.84
C GLY A 93 3.64 -7.53 -19.02
#